data_AF-A0A1B6ELY8-F1
#
_entry.id   AF-A0A1B6ELY8-F1
#
_cell.length_a   1.000
_cell.length_b   1.000
_cell.length_c   1.000
_cell.angle_alpha   90.00
_cell.angle_beta   90.00
_cell.angle_gamma   90.00
#
_symmetry.space_group_name_H-M   'P 1'
#
loop_
_entity.id
_entity.type
_entity.pdbx_description
1 polymer ?
#
loop_
_entity_poly.entity_id
_entity_poly.type
_entity_poly.pdbx_seq_one_letter_code
_entity_poly.pdbx_strand_id
1 'polypeptide(L)'
;NFSYTMQDLLRKLLQRDVTRRFGHTWMGAAAVKEHVWFKKVDWLKMLNRTTNPPFVPPNTGYGDVSNFPDATKCSVSKMAKAHAPSDSVEASTFADEFKDF
;
A
#
# COMPACT_ATOMS: atom_id res chain seq x y z
N ASN A 1 0.62 -26.42 2.78
CA ASN A 1 -0.13 -26.56 1.50
C ASN A 1 -1.23 -25.51 1.44
N PHE A 2 -1.35 -24.77 0.34
CA PHE A 2 -2.39 -23.75 0.16
C PHE A 2 -3.75 -24.37 -0.22
N SER A 3 -4.87 -23.74 0.15
CA SER A 3 -6.20 -24.21 -0.27
C SER A 3 -6.39 -24.08 -1.79
N TYR A 4 -7.21 -24.97 -2.38
CA TYR A 4 -7.46 -24.96 -3.82
C TYR A 4 -7.99 -23.61 -4.32
N THR A 5 -8.95 -23.01 -3.60
CA THR A 5 -9.55 -21.71 -3.97
C THR A 5 -8.53 -20.57 -3.89
N MET A 6 -7.56 -20.66 -2.98
CA MET A 6 -6.46 -19.69 -2.91
C MET A 6 -5.49 -19.85 -4.08
N GLN A 7 -5.11 -21.09 -4.41
CA GLN A 7 -4.25 -21.36 -5.56
C GLN A 7 -4.89 -20.92 -6.87
N ASP A 8 -6.19 -21.16 -7.05
CA ASP A 8 -6.96 -20.73 -8.21
C ASP A 8 -7.03 -19.20 -8.33
N LEU A 9 -7.28 -18.50 -7.22
CA LEU A 9 -7.21 -17.03 -7.17
C LEU A 9 -5.83 -16.52 -7.62
N LEU A 10 -4.75 -17.09 -7.08
CA LEU A 10 -3.39 -16.68 -7.44
C LEU A 10 -3.10 -16.91 -8.93
N ARG A 11 -3.53 -18.03 -9.51
CA ARG A 11 -3.38 -18.27 -10.96
C ARG A 11 -4.09 -17.20 -11.78
N LYS A 12 -5.29 -16.77 -11.38
CA LYS A 12 -6.08 -15.74 -12.07
C LYS A 12 -5.49 -14.33 -11.92
N LEU A 13 -4.87 -14.02 -10.78
CA LEU A 13 -4.18 -12.75 -10.54
C LEU A 13 -2.80 -12.68 -11.22
N LEU A 14 -2.07 -13.79 -11.27
CA LEU A 14 -0.69 -13.85 -11.78
C LEU A 14 -0.63 -14.34 -13.24
N GLN A 15 -1.56 -13.88 -14.06
CA GLN A 15 -1.56 -14.16 -15.50
C GLN A 15 -0.49 -13.34 -16.22
N ARG A 16 0.31 -14.01 -17.08
CA ARG A 16 1.29 -13.36 -17.96
C ARG A 16 0.62 -12.46 -18.99
N ASP A 17 -0.46 -12.94 -19.60
CA ASP A 17 -1.33 -12.15 -20.47
C ASP A 17 -2.26 -11.27 -19.62
N VAL A 18 -2.11 -9.96 -19.74
CA VAL A 18 -2.87 -8.98 -18.96
C VAL A 18 -4.36 -9.01 -19.29
N THR A 19 -4.74 -9.34 -20.52
CA THR A 19 -6.15 -9.36 -20.95
C THR A 19 -6.98 -10.40 -20.20
N ARG A 20 -6.32 -11.43 -19.66
CA ARG A 20 -6.91 -12.52 -18.87
C ARG A 20 -6.76 -12.32 -17.36
N ARG A 21 -5.99 -11.32 -16.94
CA ARG A 21 -5.68 -11.08 -15.53
C ARG A 21 -6.90 -10.51 -14.81
N PHE A 22 -7.22 -11.11 -13.66
CA PHE A 22 -8.23 -10.54 -12.76
C PHE A 22 -7.85 -9.11 -12.36
N GLY A 23 -8.82 -8.19 -12.41
CA GLY A 23 -8.58 -6.76 -12.24
C GLY A 23 -8.42 -5.98 -13.55
N HIS A 24 -8.03 -6.64 -14.65
CA HIS A 24 -7.92 -6.02 -15.98
C HIS A 24 -9.06 -6.40 -16.94
N THR A 25 -9.72 -7.55 -16.71
CA THR A 25 -10.89 -7.94 -17.50
C THR A 25 -12.02 -6.91 -17.39
N TRP A 26 -13.05 -7.02 -18.23
CA TRP A 26 -14.22 -6.12 -18.21
C TRP A 26 -14.93 -6.04 -16.84
N MET A 27 -14.81 -7.07 -16.01
CA MET A 27 -15.33 -7.08 -14.63
C MET A 27 -14.45 -6.31 -13.64
N GLY A 28 -13.21 -5.99 -14.01
CA GLY A 28 -12.24 -5.27 -13.17
C GLY A 28 -12.09 -5.89 -11.79
N ALA A 29 -12.27 -5.07 -10.75
CA ALA A 29 -12.19 -5.50 -9.36
C ALA A 29 -13.32 -6.46 -8.94
N ALA A 30 -14.46 -6.48 -9.64
CA ALA A 30 -15.58 -7.37 -9.29
C ALA A 30 -15.18 -8.85 -9.43
N ALA A 31 -14.39 -9.20 -10.46
CA ALA A 31 -13.87 -10.57 -10.65
C ALA A 31 -13.06 -11.06 -9.44
N VAL A 32 -12.32 -10.17 -8.77
CA VAL A 32 -11.57 -10.49 -7.56
C VAL A 32 -12.54 -10.65 -6.38
N LYS A 33 -13.48 -9.71 -6.21
CA LYS A 33 -14.42 -9.68 -5.09
C LYS A 33 -15.37 -10.88 -5.06
N GLU A 34 -15.79 -11.35 -6.24
CA GLU A 34 -16.73 -12.47 -6.41
C GLU A 34 -16.05 -13.85 -6.36
N HIS A 35 -14.71 -13.89 -6.30
CA HIS A 35 -13.99 -15.16 -6.24
C HIS A 35 -14.33 -15.94 -4.96
N VAL A 36 -14.52 -17.26 -5.07
CA VAL A 36 -14.92 -18.15 -3.95
C VAL A 36 -13.98 -18.04 -2.73
N TRP A 37 -12.71 -17.72 -2.95
CA TRP A 37 -11.77 -17.49 -1.85
C TRP A 37 -12.23 -16.37 -0.89
N PHE A 38 -12.88 -15.33 -1.42
CA PHE A 38 -13.43 -14.21 -0.67
C PHE A 38 -14.90 -14.41 -0.26
N LYS A 39 -15.48 -15.60 -0.38
CA LYS A 39 -16.91 -15.85 -0.07
C LYS A 39 -17.35 -15.38 1.33
N LYS A 40 -16.43 -15.37 2.30
CA LYS A 40 -16.70 -14.95 3.69
C LYS A 40 -16.53 -13.44 3.92
N VAL A 41 -16.07 -12.69 2.93
CA VAL A 41 -15.83 -11.26 3.04
C VAL A 41 -17.08 -10.49 2.66
N ASP A 42 -17.59 -9.73 3.62
CA ASP A 42 -18.63 -8.72 3.38
C ASP A 42 -17.95 -7.40 2.99
N TRP A 43 -17.91 -7.12 1.69
CA TRP A 43 -17.24 -5.95 1.14
C TRP A 43 -17.84 -4.62 1.62
N LEU A 44 -19.14 -4.58 1.92
CA LEU A 44 -19.81 -3.37 2.37
C LEU A 44 -19.49 -3.08 3.84
N LYS A 45 -19.50 -4.10 4.70
CA LYS A 45 -19.04 -3.95 6.10
C LYS A 45 -17.58 -3.59 6.20
N MET A 46 -16.74 -4.17 5.35
CA MET A 46 -15.32 -3.84 5.30
C MET A 46 -15.10 -2.39 4.87
N LEU A 47 -15.83 -1.91 3.85
CA LEU A 47 -15.79 -0.52 3.41
C LEU A 47 -16.21 0.44 4.53
N ASN A 48 -17.27 0.07 5.26
CA ASN A 48 -17.79 0.85 6.40
C ASN A 48 -16.96 0.67 7.69
N ARG A 49 -15.86 -0.07 7.64
CA ARG A 49 -14.97 -0.35 8.79
C ARG A 49 -15.70 -0.97 9.99
N THR A 50 -16.77 -1.71 9.74
CA THR A 50 -17.55 -2.39 10.79
C THR A 50 -17.18 -3.86 10.97
N THR A 51 -16.38 -4.42 10.06
CA THR A 51 -15.77 -5.74 10.22
C THR A 51 -14.62 -5.67 11.23
N ASN A 52 -14.66 -6.52 12.26
CA ASN A 52 -13.53 -6.65 13.19
C ASN A 52 -12.30 -7.21 12.46
N PRO A 53 -11.14 -6.53 12.54
CA PRO A 53 -9.92 -7.05 11.95
C PRO A 53 -9.46 -8.30 12.73
N PRO A 54 -8.83 -9.27 12.05
CA PRO A 54 -8.33 -10.49 12.71
C PRO A 54 -7.15 -10.20 13.64
N PHE A 55 -6.48 -9.06 13.46
CA PHE A 55 -5.36 -8.61 14.27
C PHE A 55 -5.48 -7.11 14.53
N VAL A 56 -5.41 -6.74 15.80
CA VAL A 56 -5.30 -5.34 16.25
C VAL A 56 -3.91 -5.21 16.89
N PRO A 57 -2.99 -4.42 16.30
CA PRO A 57 -1.68 -4.21 16.90
C PRO A 57 -1.80 -3.51 18.26
N PRO A 58 -0.92 -3.80 19.22
CA PRO A 58 -0.85 -3.05 20.47
C PRO A 58 -0.65 -1.56 20.18
N ASN A 59 -1.38 -0.72 20.91
CA ASN A 59 -1.25 0.72 20.89
C ASN A 59 -1.36 1.24 22.32
N THR A 60 -0.30 1.88 22.79
CA THR A 60 -0.16 2.45 24.13
C THR A 60 -0.64 3.90 24.23
N GLY A 61 -0.96 4.55 23.10
CA GLY A 61 -1.56 5.87 23.06
C GLY A 61 -0.97 6.78 21.98
N TYR A 62 -1.26 8.08 22.10
CA TYR A 62 -0.71 9.09 21.20
C TYR A 62 0.81 9.10 21.26
N GLY A 63 1.45 9.03 20.08
CA GLY A 63 2.91 9.00 19.96
C GLY A 63 3.53 7.61 20.10
N ASP A 64 2.75 6.53 20.17
CA ASP A 64 3.28 5.17 20.17
C ASP A 64 3.98 4.83 18.83
N VAL A 65 5.27 4.52 18.91
CA VAL A 65 6.13 4.11 17.79
C VAL A 65 6.59 2.65 17.88
N SER A 66 6.04 1.86 18.79
CA SER A 66 6.47 0.48 19.07
C SER A 66 6.29 -0.50 17.90
N ASN A 67 5.36 -0.22 16.98
CA ASN A 67 5.14 -1.00 15.77
C ASN A 67 6.07 -0.61 14.60
N PHE A 68 6.96 0.38 14.80
CA PHE A 68 7.94 0.81 13.81
C PHE A 68 9.35 0.35 14.21
N PRO A 69 10.21 0.01 13.24
CA PRO A 69 11.62 -0.25 13.54
C PRO A 69 12.31 1.04 14.00
N ASP A 70 13.37 0.89 14.80
CA ASP A 70 14.19 1.99 15.25
C ASP A 70 14.85 2.70 14.04
N ALA A 71 14.44 3.94 13.80
CA ALA A 71 14.92 4.74 12.69
C ALA A 71 16.43 4.99 12.73
N THR A 72 17.07 4.88 13.90
CA THR A 72 18.54 5.01 14.03
C THR A 72 19.29 3.77 13.50
N LYS A 73 18.60 2.64 13.36
CA LYS A 73 19.14 1.38 12.84
C LYS A 73 18.90 1.22 11.35
N CYS A 74 17.90 1.91 10.79
CA CYS A 74 17.81 2.09 9.36
C CYS A 74 18.91 3.07 8.95
N SER A 75 19.88 2.59 8.16
CA SER A 75 20.91 3.44 7.55
C SER A 75 20.29 4.36 6.49
N VAL A 76 19.42 5.28 6.90
CA VAL A 76 19.48 6.61 6.32
C VAL A 76 20.76 7.19 6.87
N SER A 77 21.85 6.92 6.14
CA SER A 77 22.99 7.81 6.15
C SER A 77 22.40 9.20 6.17
N LYS A 78 22.64 9.95 7.25
CA LYS A 78 22.34 11.37 7.31
C LYS A 78 22.64 11.88 5.91
N MET A 79 21.64 12.35 5.18
CA MET A 79 21.91 13.25 4.06
C MET A 79 22.43 14.52 4.71
N ALA A 80 23.64 14.39 5.26
CA ALA A 80 24.42 15.43 5.86
C ALA A 80 24.84 16.25 4.66
N LYS A 81 24.27 17.45 4.62
CA LYS A 81 24.29 18.39 3.52
C LYS A 81 23.42 17.97 2.35
N ALA A 82 22.16 18.44 2.40
CA ALA A 82 21.64 19.10 1.21
C ALA A 82 22.78 19.96 0.64
N HIS A 83 23.09 19.79 -0.65
CA HIS A 83 23.91 20.76 -1.34
C HIS A 83 23.19 22.10 -1.08
N ALA A 84 23.82 23.00 -0.31
CA ALA A 84 23.37 24.39 -0.35
C ALA A 84 23.32 24.75 -1.84
N PRO A 85 22.25 25.38 -2.33
CA PRO A 85 22.10 25.63 -3.76
C PRO A 85 23.40 26.26 -4.24
N SER A 86 24.15 25.51 -5.06
CA SER A 86 25.39 25.99 -5.65
C SER A 86 24.98 27.20 -6.46
N ASP A 87 25.47 28.37 -6.05
CA ASP A 87 25.16 29.68 -6.58
C ASP A 87 24.93 29.64 -8.11
N SER A 88 23.66 29.78 -8.55
CA SER A 88 23.26 30.40 -9.84
C SER A 88 21.82 30.12 -10.33
N VAL A 89 21.02 29.26 -9.67
CA VAL A 89 19.57 29.17 -9.97
C VAL A 89 18.76 29.79 -8.84
N GLU A 90 18.02 30.85 -9.17
CA GLU A 90 17.21 31.61 -8.23
C GLU A 90 16.27 30.68 -7.46
N ALA A 91 16.30 30.79 -6.12
CA ALA A 91 15.50 29.98 -5.20
C ALA A 91 13.98 30.07 -5.44
N SER A 92 13.54 31.08 -6.19
CA SER A 92 12.18 31.20 -6.74
C SER A 92 11.79 29.97 -7.54
N THR A 93 12.64 29.48 -8.44
CA THR A 93 12.28 28.41 -9.40
C THR A 93 12.05 27.05 -8.73
N PHE A 94 12.81 26.72 -7.68
CA PHE A 94 12.65 25.44 -6.97
C PHE A 94 11.51 25.48 -5.95
N ALA A 95 11.33 26.61 -5.26
CA ALA A 95 10.18 26.79 -4.36
C ALA A 95 8.85 26.80 -5.14
N ASP A 96 8.85 27.34 -6.35
CA ASP A 96 7.69 27.37 -7.24
C ASP A 96 7.23 25.98 -7.72
N GLU A 97 8.12 24.98 -7.71
CA GLU A 97 7.80 23.59 -8.08
C GLU A 97 6.90 22.91 -7.03
N PHE A 98 6.98 23.35 -5.77
CA PHE A 98 6.22 22.81 -4.64
C PHE A 98 5.22 23.81 -4.06
N LYS A 99 4.90 24.89 -4.79
CA LYS A 99 3.99 25.93 -4.28
C LYS A 99 2.56 25.44 -3.99
N ASP A 100 2.16 24.35 -4.63
CA ASP A 100 0.83 23.73 -4.49
C ASP A 100 0.85 22.47 -3.59
N PHE A 101 1.99 22.16 -2.97
CA PHE A 101 2.09 21.16 -1.89
C PHE A 101 1.70 21.79 -0.55
#